data_AF-A0AAN8KT31-F1
#
_entry.id   AF-A0AAN8KT31-F1
#
_cell.length_a   1.000
_cell.length_b   1.000
_cell.length_c   1.000
_cell.angle_alpha   90.00
_cell.angle_beta   90.00
_cell.angle_gamma   90.00
#
_symmetry.space_group_name_H-M   'P 1'
#
loop_
_entity.id
_entity.type
_entity.pdbx_description
1 polymer ?
#
loop_
_entity_poly.entity_id
_entity_poly.type
_entity_poly.pdbx_seq_one_letter_code
_entity_poly.pdbx_strand_id
1 'polypeptide(L)'
;MSMAALPEVRGLQTDEDEARILRVKVIAGIGLAKKDILGASDPYTRVSLYDPVNGELTSLQTKTIKKTLDPKWNEEFFFKVHPRKHRLLLEVFDENRLVSHYDIPSACPGLWL
;
A
#
# COMPACT_ATOMS: atom_id res chain seq x y z
N MET A 1 8.49 -14.16 28.66
CA MET A 1 8.19 -14.88 27.41
C MET A 1 7.15 -14.05 26.66
N SER A 2 7.54 -13.33 25.61
CA SER A 2 6.60 -12.51 24.83
C SER A 2 5.69 -13.45 24.06
N MET A 3 4.37 -13.37 24.30
CA MET A 3 3.42 -13.89 23.33
C MET A 3 3.55 -13.01 22.09
N ALA A 4 4.10 -13.58 21.01
CA ALA A 4 3.99 -12.94 19.71
C ALA A 4 2.49 -12.79 19.43
N ALA A 5 2.00 -11.55 19.37
CA ALA A 5 0.65 -11.28 18.94
C ALA A 5 0.45 -11.94 17.57
N LEU A 6 -0.65 -12.66 17.39
CA LEU A 6 -0.98 -13.23 16.09
C LEU A 6 -1.11 -12.07 15.08
N PRO A 7 -0.56 -12.23 13.86
CA PRO A 7 -0.68 -11.21 12.84
C PRO A 7 -2.15 -10.94 12.56
N GLU A 8 -2.50 -9.66 12.51
CA GLU A 8 -3.86 -9.23 12.25
C GLU A 8 -4.23 -9.52 10.79
N VAL A 9 -5.23 -10.37 10.57
CA VAL A 9 -5.69 -10.75 9.23
C VAL A 9 -6.87 -9.86 8.82
N ARG A 10 -6.77 -9.22 7.66
CA ARG A 10 -7.80 -8.35 7.05
C ARG A 10 -8.42 -8.99 5.81
N GLY A 11 -9.50 -8.44 5.25
CA GLY A 11 -10.09 -8.94 4.00
C GLY A 11 -11.47 -9.58 4.21
N LEU A 12 -11.72 -10.75 3.59
CA LEU A 12 -13.02 -11.42 3.66
C LEU A 12 -13.50 -11.61 5.11
N GLN A 13 -14.72 -11.16 5.40
CA GLN A 13 -15.31 -11.30 6.74
C GLN A 13 -15.94 -12.68 6.95
N THR A 14 -16.40 -13.34 5.88
CA THR A 14 -17.01 -14.67 5.92
C THR A 14 -16.01 -15.74 5.49
N ASP A 15 -16.18 -16.97 5.99
CA ASP A 15 -15.52 -18.15 5.42
C ASP A 15 -16.26 -18.54 4.14
N GLU A 16 -15.88 -17.92 3.03
CA GLU A 16 -16.23 -18.47 1.71
C GLU A 16 -15.45 -19.78 1.50
N ASP A 17 -16.13 -20.78 0.92
CA ASP A 17 -15.48 -21.97 0.41
C ASP A 17 -14.33 -21.53 -0.53
N GLU A 18 -13.09 -21.95 -0.23
CA GLU A 18 -11.85 -21.58 -0.93
C GLU A 18 -11.07 -20.34 -0.43
N ALA A 19 -11.49 -19.67 0.66
CA ALA A 19 -10.67 -18.60 1.24
C ALA A 19 -9.28 -19.09 1.70
N ARG A 20 -8.25 -18.24 1.53
CA ARG A 20 -6.85 -18.49 1.94
C ARG A 20 -6.25 -17.23 2.56
N ILE A 21 -5.23 -17.42 3.41
CA ILE A 21 -4.43 -16.30 3.93
C ILE A 21 -3.27 -16.03 2.96
N LEU A 22 -3.21 -14.80 2.46
CA LEU A 22 -2.13 -14.28 1.65
C LEU A 22 -1.24 -13.39 2.51
N ARG A 23 0.04 -13.76 2.63
CA ARG A 23 1.08 -12.93 3.24
C ARG A 23 1.74 -12.06 2.17
N VAL A 24 1.65 -10.74 2.32
CA VAL A 24 2.28 -9.75 1.44
C VAL A 24 3.41 -9.07 2.20
N LYS A 25 4.64 -9.18 1.70
CA LYS A 25 5.80 -8.48 2.28
C LYS A 25 6.22 -7.34 1.36
N VAL A 26 6.06 -6.11 1.81
CA VAL A 26 6.55 -4.92 1.11
C VAL A 26 7.97 -4.64 1.57
N ILE A 27 8.94 -4.95 0.72
CA ILE A 27 10.36 -4.92 1.08
C ILE A 27 10.93 -3.51 0.91
N ALA A 28 10.95 -2.99 -0.31
CA ALA A 28 11.60 -1.73 -0.65
C ALA A 28 11.07 -1.13 -1.96
N GLY A 29 11.24 0.19 -2.11
CA GLY A 29 11.21 0.90 -3.38
C GLY A 29 12.64 1.22 -3.81
N ILE A 30 12.91 1.27 -5.11
CA ILE A 30 14.25 1.53 -5.64
C ILE A 30 14.13 2.60 -6.72
N GLY A 31 14.88 3.69 -6.57
CA GLY A 31 14.91 4.78 -7.55
C GLY A 31 13.54 5.38 -7.84
N LEU A 32 12.73 5.63 -6.80
CA LEU A 32 11.43 6.27 -6.96
C LEU A 32 11.57 7.63 -7.66
N ALA A 33 10.56 7.99 -8.46
CA ALA A 33 10.55 9.26 -9.18
C ALA A 33 10.60 10.44 -8.20
N LYS A 34 11.49 11.40 -8.44
CA LYS A 34 11.48 12.68 -7.72
C LYS A 34 10.25 13.45 -8.13
N LYS A 35 9.31 13.60 -7.20
CA LYS A 35 8.10 14.38 -7.43
C LYS A 35 8.30 15.86 -7.08
N ASP A 36 9.23 16.16 -6.16
CA ASP A 36 9.56 17.53 -5.75
C ASP A 36 10.87 18.01 -6.37
N ILE A 37 10.84 19.20 -6.96
CA ILE A 37 12.02 19.91 -7.49
C ILE A 37 12.85 20.50 -6.33
N LEU A 38 12.23 20.72 -5.17
CA LEU A 38 12.79 21.46 -4.02
C LEU A 38 12.76 20.67 -2.69
N GLY A 39 12.33 19.41 -2.69
CA GLY A 39 12.14 18.58 -1.49
C GLY A 39 12.60 17.13 -1.69
N ALA A 40 12.77 16.41 -0.59
CA ALA A 40 13.02 14.97 -0.61
C ALA A 40 11.70 14.25 -0.25
N SER A 41 11.30 13.30 -1.08
CA SER A 41 10.05 12.54 -0.92
C SER A 41 10.00 11.72 0.37
N ASP A 42 8.80 11.57 0.91
CA ASP A 42 8.48 10.76 2.08
C ASP A 42 7.58 9.57 1.66
N PRO A 43 8.14 8.52 1.04
CA PRO A 43 7.34 7.46 0.44
C PRO A 43 6.71 6.47 1.43
N TYR A 44 5.48 6.04 1.13
CA TYR A 44 4.81 4.87 1.69
C TYR A 44 4.10 4.07 0.60
N THR A 45 3.83 2.79 0.87
CA THR A 45 3.07 1.91 -0.05
C THR A 45 1.71 1.59 0.56
N ARG A 46 0.63 1.83 -0.20
CA ARG A 46 -0.71 1.32 0.09
C ARG A 46 -0.93 -0.01 -0.63
N VAL A 47 -1.43 -1.00 0.10
CA VAL A 47 -1.80 -2.32 -0.40
C VAL A 47 -3.30 -2.47 -0.23
N SER A 48 -4.02 -2.42 -1.34
CA SER A 48 -5.49 -2.53 -1.39
C SER A 48 -5.91 -3.89 -1.95
N LEU A 49 -6.83 -4.56 -1.25
CA LEU A 49 -7.50 -5.77 -1.71
C LEU A 49 -8.79 -5.40 -2.43
N TYR A 50 -8.93 -5.82 -3.68
CA TYR A 50 -10.07 -5.53 -4.53
C TYR A 50 -10.84 -6.79 -4.92
N ASP A 51 -12.16 -6.65 -4.94
CA ASP A 51 -13.08 -7.51 -5.67
C ASP A 51 -13.46 -6.79 -6.98
N PRO A 52 -13.28 -7.40 -8.16
CA PRO A 52 -13.64 -6.79 -9.44
C PRO A 52 -15.12 -6.36 -9.57
N VAL A 53 -16.01 -6.95 -8.78
CA VAL A 53 -17.45 -6.66 -8.77
C VAL A 53 -17.80 -5.66 -7.67
N ASN A 54 -17.22 -5.83 -6.48
CA ASN A 54 -17.61 -5.06 -5.27
C ASN A 54 -16.69 -3.87 -4.94
N GLY A 55 -15.55 -3.74 -5.63
CA GLY A 55 -14.58 -2.66 -5.39
C GLY A 55 -13.56 -2.98 -4.29
N GLU A 56 -13.03 -1.94 -3.64
CA GLU A 56 -12.04 -2.12 -2.56
C GLU A 56 -12.70 -2.75 -1.34
N LEU A 57 -12.16 -3.90 -0.89
CA LEU A 57 -12.61 -4.58 0.32
C LEU A 57 -11.91 -4.05 1.57
N THR A 58 -10.60 -3.79 1.45
CA THR A 58 -9.77 -3.26 2.53
C THR A 58 -8.46 -2.72 1.97
N SER A 59 -7.86 -1.74 2.66
CA SER A 59 -6.54 -1.21 2.35
C SER A 59 -5.71 -1.07 3.61
N LEU A 60 -4.42 -1.36 3.49
CA LEU A 60 -3.41 -1.17 4.53
C LEU A 60 -2.25 -0.40 3.93
N GLN A 61 -1.52 0.36 4.75
CA GLN A 61 -0.35 1.09 4.29
C GLN A 61 0.87 0.78 5.15
N THR A 62 2.04 0.80 4.53
CA THR A 62 3.31 0.79 5.25
C THR A 62 3.47 2.08 6.04
N LYS A 63 4.44 2.09 6.96
CA LYS A 63 4.98 3.34 7.48
C LYS A 63 5.60 4.16 6.37
N THR A 64 5.61 5.45 6.59
CA THR A 64 6.28 6.42 5.74
C THR A 64 7.76 6.48 6.10
N ILE A 65 8.63 6.34 5.09
CA ILE A 65 10.07 6.53 5.26
C ILE A 65 10.42 7.92 4.76
N LYS A 66 11.03 8.74 5.62
CA LYS A 66 11.27 10.14 5.29
C LYS A 66 12.47 10.34 4.36
N LYS A 67 12.37 11.32 3.48
CA LYS A 67 13.45 11.91 2.68
C LYS A 67 14.29 10.89 1.91
N THR A 68 13.64 9.99 1.19
CA THR A 68 14.32 8.95 0.41
C THR A 68 13.56 8.58 -0.86
N LEU A 69 14.30 8.18 -1.88
CA LEU A 69 13.76 7.54 -3.10
C LEU A 69 14.01 6.02 -3.11
N ASP A 70 14.69 5.52 -2.08
CA ASP A 70 15.02 4.11 -1.90
C ASP A 70 14.53 3.62 -0.53
N PRO A 71 13.21 3.70 -0.25
CA PRO A 71 12.67 3.30 1.05
C PRO A 71 12.80 1.80 1.27
N LYS A 72 13.07 1.41 2.52
CA LYS A 72 13.08 0.01 2.98
C LYS A 72 12.03 -0.17 4.07
N TRP A 73 10.83 -0.59 3.69
CA TRP A 73 9.73 -0.77 4.63
C TRP A 73 9.87 -2.06 5.43
N ASN A 74 10.12 -3.20 4.75
CA ASN A 74 10.16 -4.53 5.35
C ASN A 74 8.93 -4.86 6.22
N GLU A 75 7.75 -4.47 5.75
CA GLU A 75 6.48 -4.68 6.45
C GLU A 75 5.69 -5.83 5.85
N GLU A 76 4.97 -6.57 6.70
CA GLU A 76 4.18 -7.73 6.30
C GLU A 76 2.69 -7.50 6.61
N PHE A 77 1.84 -7.80 5.63
CA PHE A 77 0.39 -7.72 5.72
C PHE A 77 -0.22 -9.09 5.45
N PHE A 78 -1.31 -9.40 6.13
CA PHE A 78 -2.01 -10.68 6.01
C PHE A 78 -3.46 -10.44 5.58
N PHE A 79 -3.82 -10.97 4.42
CA PHE A 79 -5.16 -10.83 3.86
C PHE A 79 -5.84 -12.19 3.73
N LYS A 80 -7.07 -12.31 4.22
CA LYS A 80 -7.97 -13.41 3.86
C LYS A 80 -8.59 -13.08 2.50
N VAL A 81 -8.28 -13.91 1.51
CA VAL A 81 -8.63 -13.67 0.10
C VAL A 81 -9.27 -14.91 -0.51
N HIS A 82 -10.10 -14.71 -1.53
CA HIS A 82 -10.42 -15.77 -2.48
C HIS A 82 -9.42 -15.70 -3.64
N PRO A 83 -8.49 -16.67 -3.80
CA PRO A 83 -7.34 -16.53 -4.70
C PRO A 83 -7.68 -16.33 -6.18
N ARG A 84 -8.85 -16.80 -6.62
CA ARG A 84 -9.31 -16.71 -8.01
C ARG A 84 -10.05 -15.40 -8.30
N LYS A 85 -10.75 -14.84 -7.31
CA LYS A 85 -11.61 -13.66 -7.46
C LYS A 85 -10.86 -12.35 -7.19
N HIS A 86 -10.13 -12.28 -6.08
CA HIS A 86 -9.59 -11.01 -5.60
C HIS A 86 -8.32 -10.59 -6.35
N ARG A 87 -8.03 -9.30 -6.28
CA ARG A 87 -6.83 -8.67 -6.84
C ARG A 87 -6.17 -7.80 -5.77
N LEU A 88 -4.86 -7.64 -5.86
CA LEU A 88 -4.12 -6.67 -5.06
C LEU A 88 -3.71 -5.50 -5.94
N LEU A 89 -3.91 -4.29 -5.43
CA LEU A 89 -3.36 -3.07 -5.98
C LEU A 89 -2.30 -2.53 -5.01
N LEU A 90 -1.10 -2.28 -5.52
CA LEU A 90 -0.01 -1.69 -4.76
C LEU A 90 0.30 -0.32 -5.37
N GLU A 91 0.21 0.72 -4.55
CA GLU A 91 0.44 2.09 -4.96
C GLU A 91 1.45 2.74 -4.03
N VAL A 92 2.42 3.47 -4.60
CA VAL A 92 3.40 4.23 -3.83
C VAL A 92 2.98 5.70 -3.81
N PHE A 93 2.93 6.26 -2.60
CA PHE A 93 2.54 7.64 -2.34
C PHE A 93 3.66 8.40 -1.64
N ASP A 94 3.58 9.74 -1.67
CA ASP A 94 4.47 10.66 -0.97
C ASP A 94 3.67 11.45 0.05
N GLU A 95 3.97 11.29 1.34
CA GLU A 95 3.22 11.92 2.44
C GLU A 95 3.46 13.44 2.51
N ASN A 96 4.67 13.91 2.18
CA ASN A 96 5.03 15.32 2.28
C ASN A 96 4.62 16.16 1.08
N ARG A 97 3.74 15.64 0.20
CA ARG A 97 3.19 16.42 -0.90
C ARG A 97 2.24 17.49 -0.37
N LEU A 98 2.80 18.56 0.19
CA LEU A 98 2.19 19.87 0.16
C LEU A 98 2.06 20.19 -1.33
N VAL A 99 0.83 20.36 -1.80
CA VAL A 99 0.59 20.94 -3.13
C VAL A 99 1.34 22.27 -3.10
N SER A 100 2.52 22.33 -3.73
CA SER A 100 3.18 23.60 -3.93
C SER A 100 2.13 24.45 -4.64
N HIS A 101 1.88 25.68 -4.18
CA HIS A 101 0.81 26.54 -4.71
C HIS A 101 0.91 26.81 -6.24
N TYR A 102 1.87 26.20 -6.94
CA TYR A 102 2.12 26.26 -8.37
C TYR A 102 1.77 25.00 -9.16
N ASP A 103 1.40 23.87 -8.51
CA ASP A 103 1.04 22.64 -9.22
C ASP A 103 -0.48 22.56 -9.48
N ILE A 104 -0.82 22.78 -10.75
CA ILE A 104 -2.13 22.90 -11.40
C ILE A 104 -3.20 21.89 -10.92
N PRO A 105 -4.49 22.30 -10.81
CA PRO A 105 -5.58 21.43 -10.36
C PRO A 105 -6.07 20.54 -11.51
N SER A 106 -5.60 19.29 -11.61
CA SER A 106 -6.32 18.17 -12.26
C SER A 106 -5.42 16.94 -12.53
N ALA A 107 -4.86 16.31 -11.50
CA ALA A 107 -4.24 15.00 -11.69
C ALA A 107 -4.68 14.03 -10.60
N CYS A 108 -5.39 12.97 -11.03
CA CYS A 108 -5.97 11.92 -10.21
C CYS A 108 -4.95 11.35 -9.20
N PRO A 109 -5.33 11.18 -7.92
CA PRO A 109 -4.48 10.52 -6.95
C PRO A 109 -4.48 9.01 -7.25
N GLY A 110 -3.40 8.49 -7.84
CA GLY A 110 -3.21 7.02 -7.91
C GLY A 110 -2.38 6.49 -9.09
N LEU A 111 -2.05 7.30 -10.10
CA LEU A 111 -1.47 6.74 -11.33
C LEU A 111 -0.29 7.54 -11.88
N TRP A 112 0.87 7.50 -11.23
CA TRP A 112 2.15 7.85 -11.89
C TRP A 112 3.28 7.03 -11.26
N LEU A 113 3.47 5.81 -11.78
CA LEU A 113 4.79 5.20 -11.97
C LEU A 113 5.21 5.44 -13.42
#